data_AF-A0A0N4VM95-F1
#
_entry.id   AF-A0A0N4VM95-F1
#
_cell.length_a   1.000
_cell.length_b   1.000
_cell.length_c   1.000
_cell.angle_alpha   90.00
_cell.angle_beta   90.00
_cell.angle_gamma   90.00
#
_symmetry.space_group_name_H-M   'P 1'
#
loop_
_entity.id
_entity.type
_entity.pdbx_description
1 polymer ?
#
loop_
_entity_poly.entity_id
_entity_poly.type
_entity_poly.pdbx_seq_one_letter_code
_entity_poly.pdbx_strand_id
1 'polypeptide(L)'
;MAPKSGAFRHLQRRMRRTLNYGTRRMQNLPFSLSGNSQVAFFYCLLPFYYGARKYGCVDACTFLVAMVYVDRVRIADKAYFECSDPNDIYLPALVIASKFLHDGGLEEFVYNDEWAASASTSLNRVNELELKILDILSWDVSVSGKDFERVLYEAEAWVARNALLKQGFLTYNEAAILSSRISLFHNILLPFISIFASLLVLYSAVMFSVLVLPKVALTYRIYVNGNLSCFLTLYSQRVFELSSLYRRLFEVRFLTMRVLGGVGIIFSAGKCCHVDF
;
A
#
# COMPACT_ATOMS: atom_id res chain seq x y z
N MET A 1 -10.80 -24.66 23.53
CA MET A 1 -10.08 -23.70 22.65
C MET A 1 -8.74 -23.37 23.28
N ALA A 2 -7.62 -23.69 22.60
CA ALA A 2 -6.30 -23.24 23.04
C ALA A 2 -6.26 -21.70 23.12
N PRO A 3 -5.52 -21.10 24.07
CA PRO A 3 -5.44 -19.66 24.20
C PRO A 3 -4.78 -19.07 22.96
N LYS A 4 -5.59 -18.43 22.11
CA LYS A 4 -5.10 -17.70 20.94
C LYS A 4 -4.15 -16.60 21.43
N SER A 5 -2.87 -16.74 21.09
CA SER A 5 -1.82 -15.80 21.48
C SER A 5 -2.23 -14.36 21.16
N GLY A 6 -1.70 -13.39 21.92
CA GLY A 6 -1.94 -11.97 21.64
C GLY A 6 -1.64 -11.63 20.18
N ALA A 7 -0.52 -12.14 19.65
CA ALA A 7 -0.09 -11.99 18.27
C ALA A 7 -1.14 -12.49 17.26
N PHE A 8 -1.71 -13.67 17.46
CA PHE A 8 -2.76 -14.21 16.58
C PHE A 8 -3.99 -13.31 16.54
N ARG A 9 -4.42 -12.78 17.70
CA ARG A 9 -5.55 -11.83 17.76
C ARG A 9 -5.25 -10.53 17.02
N HIS A 10 -4.02 -10.01 17.11
CA HIS A 10 -3.61 -8.83 16.36
C HIS A 10 -3.60 -9.08 14.86
N LEU A 11 -3.05 -10.22 14.43
CA LEU A 11 -3.02 -10.63 13.03
C LEU A 11 -4.44 -10.76 12.44
N GLN A 12 -5.33 -11.46 13.14
CA GLN A 12 -6.70 -11.64 12.70
C GLN A 12 -7.47 -10.31 12.63
N ARG A 13 -7.22 -9.37 13.55
CA ARG A 13 -7.79 -8.01 13.50
C ARG A 13 -7.27 -7.23 12.29
N ARG A 14 -5.99 -7.36 11.95
CA ARG A 14 -5.41 -6.74 10.74
C ARG A 14 -6.10 -7.29 9.49
N MET A 15 -6.10 -8.62 9.31
CA MET A 15 -6.74 -9.27 8.16
C MET A 15 -8.20 -8.85 8.00
N ARG A 16 -8.97 -8.80 9.09
CA ARG A 16 -10.38 -8.34 9.04
C ARG A 16 -10.54 -6.93 8.49
N ARG A 17 -9.61 -6.02 8.83
CA ARG A 17 -9.64 -4.61 8.42
C ARG A 17 -9.12 -4.40 6.99
N THR A 18 -8.18 -5.22 6.54
CA THR A 18 -7.50 -5.04 5.26
C THR A 18 -8.14 -5.86 4.14
N LEU A 19 -8.68 -7.04 4.46
CA LEU A 19 -9.33 -7.94 3.52
C LEU A 19 -10.88 -7.80 3.55
N ASN A 20 -11.40 -6.87 4.36
CA ASN A 20 -12.81 -6.42 4.36
C ASN A 20 -13.88 -7.52 4.50
N TYR A 21 -13.61 -8.58 5.27
CA TYR A 21 -14.57 -9.69 5.44
C TYR A 21 -15.45 -9.61 6.70
N GLY A 22 -15.39 -8.51 7.44
CA GLY A 22 -16.31 -8.21 8.56
C GLY A 22 -16.09 -9.03 9.84
N THR A 23 -17.12 -9.13 10.68
CA THR A 23 -17.11 -9.87 11.96
C THR A 23 -17.28 -11.37 11.82
N ARG A 24 -17.64 -11.83 10.63
CA ARG A 24 -17.88 -13.22 10.32
C ARG A 24 -16.59 -13.84 9.73
N ARG A 25 -16.29 -15.15 9.96
CA ARG A 25 -15.15 -15.86 9.28
C ARG A 25 -15.19 -15.54 7.79
N MET A 26 -14.06 -15.22 7.12
CA MET A 26 -13.99 -14.73 5.73
C MET A 26 -15.18 -15.19 4.87
N GLN A 27 -16.26 -14.40 4.87
CA GLN A 27 -17.51 -14.94 4.32
C GLN A 27 -17.44 -14.85 2.81
N ASN A 28 -17.26 -13.65 2.29
CA ASN A 28 -17.06 -13.44 0.87
C ASN A 28 -15.91 -12.43 0.74
N LEU A 29 -14.94 -12.70 -0.13
CA LEU A 29 -14.22 -11.61 -0.75
C LEU A 29 -15.21 -10.99 -1.76
N PRO A 30 -15.61 -9.72 -1.62
CA PRO A 30 -16.65 -9.11 -2.46
C PRO A 30 -16.11 -8.81 -3.87
N PHE A 31 -15.70 -9.81 -4.66
CA PHE A 31 -15.02 -9.53 -5.91
C PHE A 31 -15.43 -10.41 -7.11
N SER A 32 -16.08 -9.77 -8.08
CA SER A 32 -16.16 -10.10 -9.51
C SER A 32 -15.01 -9.51 -10.36
N LEU A 33 -14.39 -10.36 -11.19
CA LEU A 33 -13.85 -10.13 -12.54
C LEU A 33 -12.57 -9.31 -12.86
N SER A 34 -11.97 -9.76 -13.97
CA SER A 34 -11.10 -9.14 -14.99
C SER A 34 -9.56 -9.09 -14.80
N GLY A 35 -8.86 -9.92 -15.59
CA GLY A 35 -7.94 -9.40 -16.60
C GLY A 35 -6.44 -9.34 -16.31
N ASN A 36 -5.89 -9.91 -15.23
CA ASN A 36 -4.43 -9.93 -15.00
C ASN A 36 -3.94 -11.28 -14.44
N SER A 37 -2.75 -11.74 -14.84
CA SER A 37 -2.27 -13.11 -14.59
C SER A 37 -1.96 -13.47 -13.13
N GLN A 38 -1.56 -12.50 -12.29
CA GLN A 38 -1.44 -12.69 -10.83
C GLN A 38 -2.80 -12.69 -10.12
N VAL A 39 -3.83 -12.20 -10.80
CA VAL A 39 -5.19 -12.04 -10.31
C VAL A 39 -6.00 -13.31 -10.54
N ALA A 40 -5.67 -14.09 -11.59
CA ALA A 40 -6.22 -15.43 -11.84
C ALA A 40 -5.96 -16.42 -10.69
N PHE A 41 -4.84 -16.24 -9.98
CA PHE A 41 -4.41 -17.03 -8.83
C PHE A 41 -5.37 -16.95 -7.64
N PHE A 42 -5.79 -15.72 -7.29
CA PHE A 42 -6.83 -15.49 -6.27
C PHE A 42 -8.20 -15.99 -6.73
N TYR A 43 -8.52 -15.83 -8.02
CA TYR A 43 -9.81 -16.21 -8.58
C TYR A 43 -10.02 -17.71 -8.68
N CYS A 44 -8.99 -18.52 -8.97
CA CYS A 44 -9.16 -19.98 -9.06
C CYS A 44 -9.26 -20.67 -7.70
N LEU A 45 -8.65 -20.10 -6.65
CA LEU A 45 -8.80 -20.61 -5.28
C LEU A 45 -10.19 -20.27 -4.69
N LEU A 46 -10.85 -19.22 -5.19
CA LEU A 46 -12.13 -18.72 -4.68
C LEU A 46 -13.29 -19.75 -4.81
N PRO A 47 -13.53 -20.41 -5.96
CA PRO A 47 -14.56 -21.45 -6.09
C PRO A 47 -14.39 -22.61 -5.11
N PHE A 48 -13.15 -23.09 -4.92
CA PHE A 48 -12.83 -24.12 -3.93
C PHE A 48 -13.02 -23.64 -2.51
N TYR A 49 -12.64 -22.39 -2.22
CA TYR A 49 -12.93 -21.74 -0.95
C TYR A 49 -14.44 -21.70 -0.68
N TYR A 50 -15.27 -21.33 -1.65
CA TYR A 50 -16.73 -21.29 -1.49
C TYR A 50 -17.35 -22.70 -1.37
N GLY A 51 -16.83 -23.70 -2.09
CA GLY A 51 -17.24 -25.10 -1.97
C GLY A 51 -16.91 -25.70 -0.61
N ALA A 52 -15.65 -25.57 -0.17
CA ALA A 52 -15.20 -26.02 1.16
C ALA A 52 -15.85 -25.20 2.30
N ARG A 53 -16.29 -23.96 2.03
CA ARG A 53 -17.03 -23.13 2.99
C ARG A 53 -18.46 -23.61 3.25
N LYS A 54 -19.14 -24.27 2.29
CA LYS A 54 -20.43 -24.92 2.58
C LYS A 54 -20.33 -25.91 3.74
N TYR A 55 -19.13 -26.44 3.98
CA TYR A 55 -18.79 -27.35 5.07
C TYR A 55 -17.98 -26.68 6.21
N GLY A 56 -17.77 -25.37 6.18
CA GLY A 56 -17.15 -24.60 7.29
C GLY A 56 -15.62 -24.70 7.43
N CYS A 57 -14.94 -25.22 6.42
CA CYS A 57 -13.64 -25.88 6.55
C CYS A 57 -12.37 -25.03 6.37
N VAL A 58 -12.44 -23.73 6.05
CA VAL A 58 -11.23 -22.97 5.63
C VAL A 58 -11.11 -21.59 6.28
N ASP A 59 -10.05 -21.38 7.05
CA ASP A 59 -9.68 -20.08 7.63
C ASP A 59 -8.87 -19.21 6.65
N ALA A 60 -8.88 -17.89 6.89
CA ALA A 60 -8.08 -16.92 6.14
C ALA A 60 -6.58 -17.27 6.16
N CYS A 61 -6.08 -17.79 7.28
CA CYS A 61 -4.68 -18.17 7.42
C CYS A 61 -4.34 -19.38 6.54
N THR A 62 -5.21 -20.38 6.48
CA THR A 62 -5.07 -21.55 5.59
C THR A 62 -5.02 -21.16 4.13
N PHE A 63 -5.88 -20.22 3.73
CA PHE A 63 -5.87 -19.66 2.37
C PHE A 63 -4.54 -18.98 2.04
N LEU A 64 -4.02 -18.14 2.95
CA LEU A 64 -2.73 -17.44 2.76
C LEU A 64 -1.55 -18.40 2.69
N VAL A 65 -1.55 -19.47 3.50
CA VAL A 65 -0.52 -20.53 3.43
C VAL A 65 -0.61 -21.30 2.12
N ALA A 66 -1.80 -21.64 1.64
CA ALA A 66 -1.98 -22.29 0.33
C ALA A 66 -1.39 -21.44 -0.80
N MET A 67 -1.58 -20.11 -0.74
CA MET A 67 -0.96 -19.19 -1.70
C MET A 67 0.57 -19.18 -1.64
N VAL A 68 1.18 -19.36 -0.47
CA VAL A 68 2.65 -19.54 -0.39
C VAL A 68 3.07 -20.79 -1.15
N TYR A 69 2.35 -21.91 -1.01
CA TYR A 69 2.70 -23.15 -1.72
C TYR A 69 2.56 -23.04 -3.22
N VAL A 70 1.51 -22.39 -3.72
CA VAL A 70 1.37 -22.24 -5.17
C VAL A 70 2.45 -21.31 -5.74
N ASP A 71 2.85 -20.26 -5.00
CA ASP A 71 3.99 -19.42 -5.40
C ASP A 71 5.29 -20.22 -5.44
N ARG A 72 5.51 -21.12 -4.47
CA ARG A 72 6.65 -22.07 -4.49
C ARG A 72 6.61 -23.02 -5.70
N VAL A 73 5.44 -23.59 -6.01
CA VAL A 73 5.26 -24.46 -7.19
C VAL A 73 5.57 -23.70 -8.48
N ARG A 74 5.11 -22.45 -8.59
CA ARG A 74 5.39 -21.59 -9.75
C ARG A 74 6.88 -21.33 -9.96
N ILE A 75 7.64 -21.21 -8.87
CA ILE A 75 9.09 -20.99 -8.91
C ILE A 75 9.83 -22.30 -9.20
N ALA A 76 9.39 -23.41 -8.62
CA ALA A 76 10.03 -24.72 -8.74
C ALA A 76 9.82 -25.33 -10.14
N ASP A 77 8.59 -25.34 -10.65
CA ASP A 77 8.26 -25.89 -11.96
C ASP A 77 7.25 -24.99 -12.69
N LYS A 78 7.81 -24.03 -13.44
CA LYS A 78 7.03 -23.10 -14.25
C LYS A 78 6.26 -23.81 -15.39
N ALA A 79 6.83 -24.87 -15.97
CA ALA A 79 6.19 -25.58 -17.08
C ALA A 79 4.94 -26.32 -16.58
N TYR A 80 5.04 -26.97 -15.42
CA TYR A 80 3.88 -27.58 -14.77
C TYR A 80 2.81 -26.55 -14.42
N PHE A 81 3.21 -25.38 -13.89
CA PHE A 81 2.27 -24.32 -13.54
C PHE A 81 1.49 -23.75 -14.74
N GLU A 82 2.14 -23.62 -15.90
CA GLU A 82 1.51 -23.05 -17.12
C GLU A 82 0.71 -24.09 -17.92
N CYS A 83 1.09 -25.37 -17.88
CA CYS A 83 0.43 -26.42 -18.66
C CYS A 83 -0.71 -27.14 -17.93
N SER A 84 -0.77 -27.07 -16.60
CA SER A 84 -1.76 -27.82 -15.81
C SER A 84 -3.05 -27.04 -15.59
N ASP A 85 -4.14 -27.77 -15.33
CA ASP A 85 -5.40 -27.16 -14.92
C ASP A 85 -5.20 -26.47 -13.56
N PRO A 86 -5.60 -25.20 -13.39
CA PRO A 86 -5.81 -24.56 -12.10
C PRO A 86 -6.25 -25.49 -10.97
N ASN A 87 -7.29 -26.29 -11.19
CA ASN A 87 -7.88 -27.14 -10.16
C ASN A 87 -6.87 -28.16 -9.59
N ASP A 88 -5.99 -28.68 -10.45
CA ASP A 88 -4.97 -29.67 -10.10
C ASP A 88 -3.82 -29.08 -9.25
N ILE A 89 -3.70 -27.75 -9.18
CA ILE A 89 -2.68 -27.06 -8.38
C ILE A 89 -3.29 -26.48 -7.11
N TYR A 90 -4.45 -25.84 -7.24
CA TYR A 90 -5.07 -25.07 -6.17
C TYR A 90 -5.72 -25.94 -5.09
N LEU A 91 -6.39 -27.02 -5.48
CA LEU A 91 -7.01 -27.96 -4.55
C LEU A 91 -5.97 -28.64 -3.63
N PRO A 92 -4.94 -29.34 -4.15
CA PRO A 92 -3.94 -29.98 -3.30
C PRO A 92 -3.15 -28.97 -2.45
N ALA A 93 -2.85 -27.77 -2.96
CA ALA A 93 -2.20 -26.72 -2.15
C ALA A 93 -3.04 -26.33 -0.93
N LEU A 94 -4.37 -26.28 -1.07
CA LEU A 94 -5.28 -26.00 0.03
C LEU A 94 -5.38 -27.17 1.03
N VAL A 95 -5.37 -28.42 0.53
CA VAL A 95 -5.33 -29.63 1.37
C VAL A 95 -4.05 -29.66 2.22
N ILE A 96 -2.89 -29.44 1.60
CA ILE A 96 -1.59 -29.41 2.29
C ILE A 96 -1.55 -28.28 3.32
N ALA A 97 -2.07 -27.09 3.00
CA ALA A 97 -2.18 -25.98 3.94
C ALA A 97 -3.09 -26.27 5.13
N SER A 98 -4.21 -26.97 4.90
CA SER A 98 -5.10 -27.41 5.96
C SER A 98 -4.39 -28.37 6.92
N LYS A 99 -3.74 -29.41 6.38
CA LYS A 99 -2.97 -30.40 7.15
C LYS A 99 -1.77 -29.79 7.89
N PHE A 100 -1.17 -28.73 7.34
CA PHE A 100 -0.05 -28.03 7.98
C PHE A 100 -0.48 -27.21 9.20
N LEU A 101 -1.66 -26.58 9.15
CA LEU A 101 -2.12 -25.67 10.21
C LEU A 101 -3.02 -26.33 11.25
N HIS A 102 -3.77 -27.36 10.85
CA HIS A 102 -4.77 -28.00 11.67
C HIS A 102 -4.33 -29.43 12.02
N ASP A 103 -4.09 -29.67 13.29
CA ASP A 103 -3.78 -31.01 13.80
C ASP A 103 -5.03 -31.92 13.78
N GLY A 104 -4.83 -33.23 13.62
CA GLY A 104 -5.87 -34.27 13.50
C GLY A 104 -6.78 -34.50 14.72
N GLY A 105 -6.89 -33.52 15.61
CA GLY A 105 -7.83 -33.52 16.75
C GLY A 105 -8.62 -32.22 16.90
N LEU A 106 -8.48 -31.28 15.97
CA LEU A 106 -9.25 -30.03 15.94
C LEU A 106 -10.50 -30.21 15.09
N GLU A 107 -11.60 -29.55 15.47
CA GLU A 107 -12.86 -29.51 14.70
C GLU A 107 -12.67 -28.92 13.28
N GLU A 108 -11.55 -28.27 13.02
CA GLU A 108 -11.21 -27.62 11.76
C GLU A 108 -10.41 -28.55 10.81
N PHE A 109 -10.06 -29.77 11.25
CA PHE A 109 -9.40 -30.78 10.42
C PHE A 109 -10.40 -31.47 9.47
N VAL A 110 -9.98 -31.68 8.22
CA VAL A 110 -10.84 -32.16 7.12
C VAL A 110 -10.12 -33.28 6.38
N TYR A 111 -10.81 -34.41 6.24
CA TYR A 111 -10.28 -35.59 5.55
C TYR A 111 -10.32 -35.42 4.02
N ASN A 112 -9.47 -36.17 3.32
CA ASN A 112 -9.32 -36.06 1.87
C ASN A 112 -10.59 -36.45 1.09
N ASP A 113 -11.46 -37.29 1.65
CA ASP A 113 -12.77 -37.65 1.09
C ASP A 113 -13.77 -36.49 1.13
N GLU A 114 -13.77 -35.69 2.21
CA GLU A 114 -14.56 -34.47 2.30
C GLU A 114 -14.07 -33.39 1.31
N TRP A 115 -12.74 -33.29 1.13
CA TRP A 115 -12.15 -32.45 0.08
C TRP A 115 -12.55 -32.91 -1.32
N ALA A 116 -12.49 -34.22 -1.58
CA ALA A 116 -12.88 -34.82 -2.84
C ALA A 116 -14.37 -34.59 -3.15
N ALA A 117 -15.25 -34.77 -2.15
CA ALA A 117 -16.68 -34.48 -2.26
C ALA A 117 -16.94 -32.99 -2.55
N SER A 118 -16.23 -32.09 -1.86
CA SER A 118 -16.34 -30.64 -2.06
C SER A 118 -15.86 -30.20 -3.46
N ALA A 119 -14.83 -30.88 -3.97
CA ALA A 119 -14.22 -30.64 -5.27
C ALA A 119 -14.91 -31.39 -6.43
N SER A 120 -15.95 -32.19 -6.15
CA SER A 120 -16.57 -33.10 -7.14
C SER A 120 -15.53 -33.96 -7.88
N THR A 121 -14.49 -34.39 -7.17
CA THR A 121 -13.33 -35.13 -7.69
C THR A 121 -13.21 -36.48 -6.95
N SER A 122 -12.52 -37.47 -7.51
CA SER A 122 -12.32 -38.75 -6.83
C SER A 122 -11.25 -38.65 -5.73
N LEU A 123 -11.41 -39.44 -4.65
CA LEU A 123 -10.43 -39.49 -3.55
C LEU A 123 -9.02 -39.83 -4.04
N ASN A 124 -8.91 -40.81 -4.95
CA ASN A 124 -7.62 -41.22 -5.52
C ASN A 124 -6.95 -40.05 -6.25
N ARG A 125 -7.73 -39.27 -7.02
CA ARG A 125 -7.20 -38.10 -7.73
C ARG A 125 -6.69 -37.02 -6.77
N VAL A 126 -7.40 -36.75 -5.68
CA VAL A 126 -6.94 -35.79 -4.66
C VAL A 126 -5.62 -36.25 -4.03
N ASN A 127 -5.51 -37.54 -3.69
CA ASN A 127 -4.29 -38.11 -3.10
C ASN A 127 -3.09 -38.06 -4.08
N GLU A 128 -3.31 -38.37 -5.36
CA GLU A 128 -2.29 -38.27 -6.41
C GLU A 128 -1.79 -36.83 -6.56
N LEU A 129 -2.70 -35.86 -6.59
CA LEU A 129 -2.38 -34.44 -6.71
C LEU A 129 -1.65 -33.90 -5.48
N GLU A 130 -2.05 -34.34 -4.28
CA GLU A 130 -1.38 -33.99 -3.03
C GLU A 130 0.08 -34.45 -3.04
N LEU A 131 0.33 -35.73 -3.34
CA LEU A 131 1.68 -36.28 -3.44
C LEU A 131 2.50 -35.56 -4.51
N LYS A 132 1.90 -35.29 -5.68
CA LYS A 132 2.59 -34.59 -6.77
C LYS A 132 3.06 -33.19 -6.36
N ILE A 133 2.22 -32.42 -5.67
CA ILE A 133 2.60 -31.09 -5.19
C ILE A 133 3.67 -31.19 -4.09
N LEU A 134 3.56 -32.16 -3.18
CA LEU A 134 4.59 -32.39 -2.15
C LEU A 134 5.95 -32.72 -2.77
N ASP A 135 5.98 -33.52 -3.83
CA ASP A 135 7.20 -33.83 -4.58
C ASP A 135 7.79 -32.59 -5.25
N ILE A 136 6.96 -31.76 -5.89
CA ILE A 136 7.41 -30.47 -6.48
C ILE A 136 7.97 -29.54 -5.40
N LEU A 137 7.35 -29.50 -4.23
CA LEU A 137 7.82 -28.72 -3.07
C LEU A 137 9.04 -29.34 -2.39
N SER A 138 9.52 -30.49 -2.85
CA SER A 138 10.61 -31.24 -2.22
C SER A 138 10.34 -31.50 -0.72
N TRP A 139 9.07 -31.70 -0.37
CA TRP A 139 8.60 -31.89 1.01
C TRP A 139 8.89 -30.71 1.97
N ASP A 140 9.27 -29.53 1.46
CA ASP A 140 9.37 -28.30 2.26
C ASP A 140 8.02 -27.63 2.43
N VAL A 141 7.27 -28.12 3.43
CA VAL A 141 5.96 -27.59 3.84
C VAL A 141 6.10 -26.44 4.85
N SER A 142 7.31 -26.15 5.32
CA SER A 142 7.51 -25.14 6.36
C SER A 142 7.31 -23.72 5.81
N VAL A 143 6.37 -22.96 6.38
CA VAL A 143 6.13 -21.56 5.98
C VAL A 143 6.77 -20.60 6.97
N SER A 144 7.72 -19.79 6.49
CA SER A 144 8.34 -18.75 7.30
C SER A 144 7.38 -17.57 7.51
N GLY A 145 7.53 -16.86 8.65
CA GLY A 145 6.74 -15.66 8.91
C GLY A 145 6.93 -14.58 7.83
N LYS A 146 8.12 -14.50 7.22
CA LYS A 146 8.41 -13.56 6.12
C LYS A 146 7.66 -13.92 4.84
N ASP A 147 7.60 -15.21 4.49
CA ASP A 147 6.83 -15.67 3.31
C ASP A 147 5.35 -15.40 3.51
N PHE A 148 4.83 -15.68 4.70
CA PHE A 148 3.45 -15.39 5.06
C PHE A 148 3.14 -13.89 4.98
N GLU A 149 3.99 -13.03 5.55
CA GLU A 149 3.81 -11.58 5.51
C GLU A 149 3.90 -11.02 4.09
N ARG A 150 4.79 -11.57 3.24
CA ARG A 150 4.89 -11.19 1.83
C ARG A 150 3.57 -11.46 1.10
N VAL A 151 3.06 -12.68 1.20
CA VAL A 151 1.81 -13.07 0.54
C VAL A 151 0.60 -12.31 1.12
N LEU A 152 0.57 -12.09 2.44
CA LEU A 152 -0.45 -11.25 3.06
C LEU A 152 -0.42 -9.82 2.53
N TYR A 153 0.76 -9.21 2.43
CA TYR A 153 0.88 -7.86 1.90
C TYR A 153 0.44 -7.76 0.42
N GLU A 154 0.75 -8.78 -0.38
CA GLU A 154 0.28 -8.85 -1.77
C GLU A 154 -1.23 -9.01 -1.86
N ALA A 155 -1.82 -9.85 -1.01
CA ALA A 155 -3.26 -10.00 -0.87
C ALA A 155 -3.93 -8.66 -0.51
N GLU A 156 -3.41 -7.97 0.51
CA GLU A 156 -3.92 -6.68 0.98
C GLU A 156 -3.82 -5.60 -0.11
N ALA A 157 -2.68 -5.51 -0.79
CA ALA A 157 -2.48 -4.57 -1.89
C ALA A 157 -3.40 -4.86 -3.09
N TRP A 158 -3.64 -6.13 -3.38
CA TRP A 158 -4.57 -6.53 -4.42
C TRP A 158 -6.01 -6.16 -4.07
N VAL A 159 -6.46 -6.47 -2.86
CA VAL A 159 -7.80 -6.10 -2.38
C VAL A 159 -8.00 -4.58 -2.42
N ALA A 160 -7.03 -3.81 -1.95
CA ALA A 160 -7.08 -2.35 -1.97
C ALA A 160 -7.18 -1.79 -3.40
N ARG A 161 -6.41 -2.34 -4.35
CA ARG A 161 -6.49 -1.94 -5.77
C ARG A 161 -7.83 -2.28 -6.39
N ASN A 162 -8.35 -3.47 -6.10
CA ASN A 162 -9.61 -3.91 -6.66
C ASN A 162 -10.80 -3.12 -6.10
N ALA A 163 -10.77 -2.79 -4.80
CA ALA A 163 -11.74 -1.90 -4.19
C ALA A 163 -11.75 -0.52 -4.87
N LEU A 164 -10.56 0.06 -5.12
CA LEU A 164 -10.42 1.33 -5.84
C LEU A 164 -11.01 1.26 -7.26
N LEU A 165 -10.72 0.20 -8.03
CA LEU A 165 -11.24 0.05 -9.39
C LEU A 165 -12.76 -0.10 -9.43
N LYS A 166 -13.37 -0.68 -8.39
CA LYS A 166 -14.82 -0.94 -8.35
C LYS A 166 -15.63 0.20 -7.77
N GLN A 167 -15.14 0.79 -6.69
CA GLN A 167 -15.88 1.78 -5.91
C GLN A 167 -15.50 3.21 -6.31
N GLY A 168 -14.32 3.41 -6.92
CA GLY A 168 -13.85 4.71 -7.37
C GLY A 168 -13.36 5.63 -6.23
N PHE A 169 -13.43 5.20 -4.97
CA PHE A 169 -12.88 5.92 -3.82
C PHE A 169 -11.90 5.05 -3.04
N LEU A 170 -11.01 5.70 -2.28
CA LEU A 170 -9.94 5.07 -1.51
C LEU A 170 -10.17 5.31 -0.02
N THR A 171 -10.37 4.25 0.76
CA THR A 171 -10.44 4.39 2.22
C THR A 171 -9.06 4.60 2.85
N TYR A 172 -8.99 5.11 4.09
CA TYR A 172 -7.71 5.35 4.77
C TYR A 172 -6.84 4.09 4.86
N ASN A 173 -7.44 2.93 5.13
CA ASN A 173 -6.70 1.65 5.19
C ASN A 173 -6.11 1.28 3.83
N GLU A 174 -6.88 1.40 2.76
CA GLU A 174 -6.43 1.07 1.40
C GLU A 174 -5.36 2.06 0.92
N ALA A 175 -5.52 3.34 1.25
CA ALA A 175 -4.52 4.37 0.98
C ALA A 175 -3.20 4.08 1.70
N ALA A 176 -3.26 3.70 2.99
CA ALA A 176 -2.07 3.37 3.77
C ALA A 176 -1.33 2.17 3.14
N ILE A 177 -2.03 1.09 2.82
CA ILE A 177 -1.45 -0.13 2.21
C ILE A 177 -0.87 0.15 0.82
N LEU A 178 -1.54 0.95 -0.01
CA LEU A 178 -1.06 1.25 -1.35
C LEU A 178 0.10 2.25 -1.34
N SER A 179 0.08 3.20 -0.39
CA SER A 179 1.14 4.18 -0.17
C SER A 179 2.43 3.57 0.38
N SER A 180 2.38 2.44 1.08
CA SER A 180 3.60 1.71 1.47
C SER A 180 4.24 0.99 0.29
N ARG A 181 3.47 0.66 -0.76
CA ARG A 181 3.96 -0.08 -1.93
C ARG A 181 4.57 0.83 -2.98
N ILE A 182 3.98 2.00 -3.15
CA ILE A 182 4.46 3.00 -4.08
C ILE A 182 5.34 3.93 -3.24
N SER A 183 6.59 4.13 -3.63
CA SER A 183 7.44 5.18 -3.08
C SER A 183 6.91 6.58 -3.45
N LEU A 184 5.61 6.84 -3.25
CA LEU A 184 4.92 8.10 -3.59
C LEU A 184 5.68 9.28 -3.03
N PHE A 185 6.16 9.15 -1.79
CA PHE A 185 6.95 10.17 -1.13
C PHE A 185 8.26 10.47 -1.87
N HIS A 186 8.99 9.46 -2.37
CA HIS A 186 10.25 9.68 -3.07
C HIS A 186 10.11 9.98 -4.56
N ASN A 187 9.23 9.26 -5.25
CA ASN A 187 9.15 9.31 -6.70
C ASN A 187 8.12 10.33 -7.21
N ILE A 188 7.16 10.75 -6.38
CA ILE A 188 6.10 11.69 -6.79
C ILE A 188 6.19 12.98 -5.97
N LEU A 189 6.21 12.91 -4.64
CA LEU A 189 6.14 14.10 -3.80
C LEU A 189 7.36 15.03 -3.99
N LEU A 190 8.57 14.45 -4.07
CA LEU A 190 9.81 15.20 -4.32
C LEU A 190 9.81 15.98 -5.66
N PRO A 191 9.51 15.37 -6.82
CA PRO A 191 9.44 16.13 -8.07
C PRO A 191 8.29 17.14 -8.09
N PHE A 192 7.14 16.83 -7.49
CA PHE A 192 6.04 17.80 -7.36
C PHE A 192 6.47 19.02 -6.54
N ILE A 193 7.12 18.84 -5.39
CA ILE A 193 7.66 19.93 -4.57
C ILE A 193 8.68 20.75 -5.36
N SER A 194 9.55 20.10 -6.14
CA SER A 194 10.54 20.79 -6.99
C SER A 194 9.87 21.66 -8.06
N ILE A 195 8.79 21.21 -8.67
CA ILE A 195 8.03 21.98 -9.68
C ILE A 195 7.33 23.18 -9.02
N PHE A 196 6.71 23.00 -7.86
CA PHE A 196 6.09 24.11 -7.12
C PHE A 196 7.13 25.15 -6.68
N ALA A 197 8.31 24.71 -6.25
CA ALA A 197 9.39 25.62 -5.87
C ALA A 197 9.90 26.44 -7.06
N SER A 198 10.10 25.83 -8.24
CA SER A 198 10.55 26.55 -9.43
C SER A 198 9.51 27.55 -9.94
N LEU A 199 8.21 27.18 -9.92
CA LEU A 199 7.11 28.09 -10.25
C LEU A 199 7.04 29.29 -9.30
N LEU A 200 7.25 29.08 -8.00
CA LEU A 200 7.24 30.15 -7.01
C LEU A 200 8.42 31.12 -7.20
N VAL A 201 9.60 30.59 -7.52
CA VAL A 201 10.78 31.39 -7.88
C VAL A 201 10.51 32.21 -9.15
N LEU A 202 9.99 31.58 -10.21
CA LEU A 202 9.66 32.27 -11.45
C LEU A 202 8.64 33.39 -11.25
N TYR A 203 7.57 33.11 -10.49
CA TYR A 203 6.56 34.11 -10.13
C TYR A 203 7.16 35.30 -9.39
N SER A 204 8.05 35.05 -8.41
CA SER A 204 8.73 36.11 -7.66
C SER A 204 9.66 36.95 -8.54
N ALA A 205 10.36 36.34 -9.49
CA ALA A 205 11.26 37.04 -10.41
C ALA A 205 10.49 37.93 -11.40
N VAL A 206 9.36 37.44 -11.92
CA VAL A 206 8.47 38.23 -12.80
C VAL A 206 7.88 39.41 -12.05
N MET A 207 7.40 39.20 -10.82
CA MET A 207 6.89 40.29 -9.98
C MET A 207 7.96 41.33 -9.67
N PHE A 208 9.20 40.91 -9.38
CA PHE A 208 10.31 41.83 -9.15
C PHE A 208 10.66 42.62 -10.41
N SER A 209 10.74 41.97 -11.57
CA SER A 209 11.03 42.59 -12.86
C SER A 209 10.01 43.68 -13.22
N VAL A 210 8.71 43.37 -13.11
CA VAL A 210 7.62 44.32 -13.39
C VAL A 210 7.61 45.50 -12.41
N LEU A 211 7.98 45.29 -11.15
CA LEU A 211 7.96 46.37 -10.14
C LEU A 211 9.23 47.24 -10.16
N VAL A 212 10.38 46.70 -10.57
CA VAL A 212 11.68 47.39 -10.46
C VAL A 212 12.08 48.06 -11.78
N LEU A 213 11.91 47.42 -12.93
CA LEU A 213 12.30 47.97 -14.23
C LEU A 213 11.67 49.33 -14.57
N PRO A 214 10.34 49.54 -14.45
CA PRO A 214 9.76 50.86 -14.72
C PRO A 214 10.23 51.92 -13.71
N LYS A 215 10.56 51.52 -12.47
CA LYS A 215 11.05 52.42 -11.43
C LYS A 215 12.49 52.86 -11.64
N VAL A 216 13.34 51.99 -12.19
CA VAL A 216 14.74 52.29 -12.56
C VAL A 216 14.81 53.14 -13.82
N ALA A 217 14.00 52.83 -14.84
CA ALA A 217 13.92 53.62 -16.07
C ALA A 217 13.45 55.06 -15.80
N LEU A 218 12.50 55.25 -14.88
CA LEU A 218 12.04 56.58 -14.45
C LEU A 218 13.15 57.36 -13.72
N THR A 219 13.87 56.73 -12.79
CA THR A 219 15.00 57.40 -12.10
C THR A 219 16.14 57.76 -13.04
N TYR A 220 16.42 56.91 -14.04
CA TYR A 220 17.40 57.21 -15.07
C TYR A 220 16.98 58.40 -15.94
N ARG A 221 15.70 58.46 -16.35
CA ARG A 221 15.18 59.63 -17.10
C ARG A 221 15.22 60.92 -16.28
N ILE A 222 14.95 60.87 -14.98
CA ILE A 222 15.04 62.05 -14.09
C ILE A 222 16.50 62.49 -13.92
N TYR A 223 17.45 61.55 -13.81
CA TYR A 223 18.88 61.85 -13.73
C TYR A 223 19.39 62.55 -14.99
N VAL A 224 19.01 62.07 -16.19
CA VAL A 224 19.41 62.68 -17.47
C VAL A 224 18.78 64.08 -17.68
N ASN A 225 17.58 64.34 -17.15
CA ASN A 225 16.89 65.63 -17.29
C ASN A 225 17.29 66.71 -16.27
N GLY A 226 18.32 66.48 -15.44
CA GLY A 226 18.99 67.54 -14.65
C GLY A 226 18.16 68.22 -13.55
N ASN A 227 16.96 67.75 -13.20
CA ASN A 227 16.11 68.36 -12.18
C ASN A 227 16.36 67.76 -10.78
N LEU A 228 17.36 68.31 -10.08
CA LEU A 228 17.83 67.85 -8.76
C LEU A 228 16.79 67.96 -7.63
N SER A 229 15.88 68.93 -7.72
CA SER A 229 14.86 69.23 -6.69
C SER A 229 13.72 68.21 -6.62
N CYS A 230 13.38 67.57 -7.75
CA CYS A 230 12.37 66.51 -7.82
C CYS A 230 12.92 65.15 -7.36
N PHE A 231 14.24 64.98 -7.41
CA PHE A 231 14.93 63.74 -7.02
C PHE A 231 14.90 63.52 -5.50
N LEU A 232 15.06 64.59 -4.70
CA LEU A 232 15.11 64.51 -3.24
C LEU A 232 13.72 64.26 -2.61
N THR A 233 12.65 64.83 -3.17
CA THR A 233 11.27 64.62 -2.68
C THR A 233 10.75 63.22 -3.04
N LEU A 234 11.09 62.69 -4.21
CA LEU A 234 10.78 61.31 -4.57
C LEU A 234 11.60 60.28 -3.79
N TYR A 235 12.83 60.61 -3.38
CA TYR A 235 13.66 59.71 -2.57
C TYR A 235 13.13 59.57 -1.14
N SER A 236 12.69 60.66 -0.49
CA SER A 236 12.14 60.61 0.87
C SER A 236 10.81 59.88 0.96
N GLN A 237 9.92 60.06 -0.03
CA GLN A 237 8.64 59.35 -0.11
C GLN A 237 8.84 57.84 -0.42
N ARG A 238 9.96 57.48 -1.09
CA ARG A 238 10.32 56.08 -1.43
C ARG A 238 10.92 55.28 -0.28
N VAL A 239 11.69 55.87 0.64
CA VAL A 239 12.22 55.14 1.82
C VAL A 239 11.07 54.68 2.72
N PHE A 240 10.00 55.47 2.81
CA PHE A 240 8.83 55.15 3.61
C PHE A 240 8.02 53.98 3.00
N GLU A 241 7.78 53.98 1.69
CA GLU A 241 7.09 52.90 0.97
C GLU A 241 7.86 51.58 0.96
N LEU A 242 9.19 51.61 0.75
CA LEU A 242 10.03 50.40 0.81
C LEU A 242 10.06 49.80 2.22
N SER A 243 10.06 50.62 3.27
CA SER A 243 10.02 50.12 4.65
C SER A 243 8.69 49.42 4.98
N SER A 244 7.58 49.89 4.42
CA SER A 244 6.25 49.28 4.62
C SER A 244 6.10 47.95 3.88
N LEU A 245 6.66 47.87 2.66
CA LEU A 245 6.67 46.66 1.83
C LEU A 245 7.62 45.60 2.41
N TYR A 246 8.77 46.00 2.96
CA TYR A 246 9.68 45.09 3.67
C TYR A 246 9.04 44.55 4.96
N ARG A 247 8.28 45.37 5.70
CA ARG A 247 7.50 44.91 6.86
C ARG A 247 6.44 43.88 6.47
N ARG A 248 5.71 44.09 5.37
CA ARG A 248 4.70 43.14 4.87
C ARG A 248 5.32 41.85 4.31
N LEU A 249 6.47 41.93 3.64
CA LEU A 249 7.22 40.76 3.18
C LEU A 249 7.83 39.95 4.34
N PHE A 250 8.26 40.62 5.41
CA PHE A 250 8.80 39.92 6.60
C PHE A 250 7.70 39.16 7.36
N GLU A 251 6.47 39.68 7.44
CA GLU A 251 5.33 38.93 8.00
C GLU A 251 4.96 37.68 7.17
N VAL A 252 4.97 37.77 5.84
CA VAL A 252 4.69 36.61 4.97
C VAL A 252 5.80 35.55 5.07
N ARG A 253 7.06 35.97 5.24
CA ARG A 253 8.19 35.07 5.47
C ARG A 253 8.14 34.40 6.85
N PHE A 254 7.65 35.10 7.88
CA PHE A 254 7.42 34.53 9.21
C PHE A 254 6.23 33.55 9.24
N LEU A 255 5.18 33.81 8.44
CA LEU A 255 4.06 32.87 8.29
C LEU A 255 4.49 31.60 7.54
N THR A 256 5.27 31.74 6.46
CA THR A 256 5.77 30.58 5.70
C THR A 256 6.83 29.78 6.46
N MET A 257 7.69 30.41 7.27
CA MET A 257 8.56 29.69 8.20
C MET A 257 7.82 29.07 9.40
N ARG A 258 6.69 29.63 9.87
CA ARG A 258 5.85 28.94 10.88
C ARG A 258 5.09 27.74 10.30
N VAL A 259 4.69 27.79 9.03
CA VAL A 259 4.04 26.65 8.37
C VAL A 259 5.05 25.54 8.04
N LEU A 260 6.28 25.88 7.64
CA LEU A 260 7.36 24.89 7.45
C LEU A 260 7.99 24.41 8.77
N GLY A 261 8.08 25.28 9.79
CA GLY A 261 8.55 24.93 11.14
C GLY A 261 7.53 24.16 11.97
N GLY A 262 6.23 24.37 11.74
CA GLY A 262 5.14 23.64 12.41
C GLY A 262 4.96 22.20 11.93
N VAL A 263 5.38 21.89 10.69
CA VAL A 263 5.39 20.52 10.16
C VAL A 263 6.66 19.77 10.60
N GLY A 264 7.74 20.49 10.95
CA GLY A 264 9.00 19.90 11.45
C GLY A 264 9.03 19.56 12.94
N ILE A 265 8.08 20.04 13.76
CA ILE A 265 8.10 19.86 15.22
C ILE A 265 7.19 18.72 15.72
N ILE A 266 6.35 18.13 14.85
CA ILE A 266 5.48 16.99 15.24
C ILE A 266 6.17 15.61 15.06
N PHE A 267 7.38 15.54 14.49
CA PHE A 267 8.12 14.27 14.30
C PHE A 267 9.45 14.15 15.06
N SER A 268 9.65 14.95 16.12
CA SER A 268 10.80 14.81 17.03
C SER A 268 10.38 14.59 18.49
N ALA A 269 9.39 13.72 18.72
CA ALA A 269 9.07 13.17 20.03
C ALA A 269 8.52 11.74 19.84
N GLY A 270 9.41 10.76 19.69
CA GLY A 270 8.96 9.37 19.51
C GLY A 270 10.04 8.35 19.17
N LYS A 271 11.29 8.53 19.60
CA LYS A 271 12.27 7.44 19.66
C LYS A 271 13.18 7.61 20.88
N CYS A 272 13.38 6.50 21.58
CA CYS A 272 14.31 6.22 22.69
C CYS A 272 13.84 6.47 24.13
N CYS A 273 13.26 5.43 24.74
CA CYS A 273 13.74 4.81 26.00
C CYS A 273 13.32 3.33 25.94
N HIS A 274 14.24 2.44 25.58
CA HIS A 274 15.09 1.63 26.46
C HIS A 274 14.39 0.37 26.97
N VAL A 275 14.80 -0.74 26.34
CA VAL A 275 14.77 -2.10 26.87
C VAL A 275 15.92 -2.17 27.87
N ASP A 276 15.62 -2.50 29.12
CA ASP A 276 16.59 -3.05 30.06
C ASP A 276 16.07 -4.42 30.48
N PHE A 277 16.93 -5.43 30.29
CA PHE A 277 16.99 -6.79 30.84
C PHE A 277 15.71 -7.49 31.29
#